data_AF-A0A7Y2PM05-F1
#
_entry.id   AF-A0A7Y2PM05-F1
#
_cell.length_a   1.000
_cell.length_b   1.000
_cell.length_c   1.000
_cell.angle_alpha   90.00
_cell.angle_beta   90.00
_cell.angle_gamma   90.00
#
_symmetry.space_group_name_H-M   'P 1'
#
loop_
_entity.id
_entity.type
_entity.pdbx_description
1 polymer ?
#
loop_
_entity_poly.entity_id
_entity_poly.type
_entity_poly.pdbx_seq_one_letter_code
_entity_poly.pdbx_strand_id
1 'polypeptide(L)'
;MLKKICAYPGCTEIVDIGQRYCTKHQKIYEEKRKQDRKERDKEYKKNRQDIEEQKFYKSREWELVRDAAIVRDKALCRLCLHEGKIAFAEVVHHIVPIKERWDLRYDLSNLVCLCDACHNRVHKLYKQDKEKYFQLMEEIKKE
;
A
#
# COMPACT_ATOMS: atom_id res chain seq x y z
N MET A 1 16.68 26.90 33.47
CA MET A 1 15.84 25.91 32.73
C MET A 1 14.87 25.28 33.70
N LEU A 2 13.60 25.21 33.34
CA LEU A 2 12.58 24.59 34.19
C LEU A 2 12.77 23.07 34.20
N LYS A 3 12.67 22.47 35.39
CA LYS A 3 12.81 21.04 35.62
C LYS A 3 11.51 20.45 36.15
N LYS A 4 11.34 19.13 36.03
CA LYS A 4 10.22 18.40 36.61
C LYS A 4 10.67 17.02 37.09
N ILE A 5 9.85 16.36 37.91
CA ILE A 5 10.10 14.99 38.34
C ILE A 5 9.81 14.02 37.19
N CYS A 6 10.58 12.94 37.10
CA CYS A 6 10.35 11.82 36.19
C CYS A 6 8.92 11.29 36.32
N ALA A 7 8.24 11.02 35.20
CA ALA A 7 6.86 10.55 35.22
C ALA A 7 6.70 9.04 35.52
N TYR A 8 7.78 8.33 35.87
CA TYR A 8 7.71 6.92 36.23
C TYR A 8 7.23 6.77 37.68
N PRO A 9 6.22 5.91 37.98
CA PRO A 9 5.68 5.79 39.32
C PRO A 9 6.77 5.51 40.37
N GLY A 10 6.82 6.34 41.42
CA GLY A 10 7.79 6.21 42.51
C GLY A 10 9.23 6.66 42.18
N CYS A 11 9.49 7.21 40.99
CA CYS A 11 10.79 7.76 40.64
C CYS A 11 10.88 9.24 41.03
N THR A 12 11.92 9.62 41.79
CA THR A 12 12.13 11.01 42.27
C THR A 12 13.19 11.77 41.48
N GLU A 13 13.78 11.16 40.45
CA GLU A 13 14.77 11.79 39.55
C GLU A 13 14.22 13.03 38.85
N ILE A 14 15.07 14.06 38.71
CA ILE A 14 14.72 15.34 38.10
C ILE A 14 15.14 15.35 36.62
N VAL A 15 14.23 15.72 35.73
CA VAL A 15 14.43 15.80 34.28
C VAL A 15 14.06 17.18 33.74
N ASP A 16 14.48 17.48 32.51
CA ASP A 16 14.11 18.72 31.84
C ASP A 16 12.62 18.77 31.46
N ILE A 17 12.03 19.97 31.49
CA ILE A 17 10.71 20.18 30.89
C ILE A 17 10.80 19.85 29.39
N GLY A 18 10.03 18.83 28.98
CA GLY A 18 10.07 18.22 27.64
C GLY A 18 10.42 16.74 27.68
N GLN A 19 11.23 16.31 28.65
CA GLN A 19 11.53 14.89 28.86
C GLN A 19 10.44 14.22 29.69
N ARG A 20 10.00 13.03 29.29
CA ARG A 20 8.97 12.28 30.06
C ARG A 20 9.60 11.47 31.18
N TYR A 21 10.74 10.84 30.91
CA TYR A 21 11.40 9.91 31.80
C TYR A 21 12.89 10.27 31.98
N CYS A 22 13.50 9.86 33.10
CA CYS A 22 14.95 9.91 33.24
C CYS A 22 15.60 8.87 32.33
N THR A 23 16.91 8.94 32.11
CA THR A 23 17.64 8.06 31.19
C THR A 23 17.36 6.57 31.42
N LYS A 24 17.28 6.13 32.69
CA LYS A 24 16.93 4.76 33.07
C LYS A 24 15.52 4.38 32.59
N HIS A 25 14.52 5.18 32.92
CA HIS A 25 13.12 4.87 32.60
C HIS A 25 12.79 5.12 31.12
N GLN A 26 13.55 5.97 30.44
CA GLN A 26 13.49 6.16 28.99
C GLN A 26 13.87 4.86 28.26
N LYS A 27 14.96 4.20 28.67
CA LYS A 27 15.36 2.89 28.12
C LYS A 27 14.29 1.83 28.33
N ILE A 28 13.74 1.72 29.54
CA ILE A 28 12.65 0.78 29.84
C ILE A 28 11.43 1.03 28.94
N TYR A 29 11.06 2.30 28.76
CA TYR A 29 9.95 2.69 27.88
C TYR A 29 10.22 2.31 26.41
N GLU A 30 11.42 2.58 25.90
CA GLU A 30 11.82 2.26 24.53
C GLU A 30 11.86 0.76 24.28
N GLU A 31 12.41 -0.01 25.20
CA GLU A 31 12.45 -1.48 25.16
C GLU A 31 11.04 -2.06 25.15
N LYS A 32 10.16 -1.60 26.06
CA LYS A 32 8.75 -2.00 26.07
C LYS A 32 8.07 -1.67 24.74
N ARG A 33 8.26 -0.45 24.22
CA ARG A 33 7.65 -0.03 22.96
C ARG A 33 8.15 -0.87 21.77
N LYS A 34 9.42 -1.27 21.77
CA LYS A 34 9.99 -2.18 20.78
C LYS A 34 9.37 -3.56 20.87
N GLN A 35 9.17 -4.08 22.09
CA GLN A 35 8.50 -5.35 22.33
C GLN A 35 7.03 -5.31 21.87
N ASP A 36 6.26 -4.28 22.28
CA ASP A 36 4.86 -4.08 21.89
C ASP A 36 4.71 -3.98 20.36
N ARG A 37 5.67 -3.36 19.67
CA ARG A 37 5.71 -3.31 18.20
C ARG A 37 5.91 -4.72 17.61
N LYS A 38 6.90 -5.46 18.12
CA LYS A 38 7.22 -6.81 17.64
C LYS A 38 6.05 -7.78 17.84
N GLU A 39 5.35 -7.68 18.97
CA GLU A 39 4.16 -8.49 19.26
C GLU A 39 3.02 -8.19 18.28
N ARG A 40 2.72 -6.91 18.08
CA ARG A 40 1.72 -6.46 17.09
C ARG A 40 2.05 -6.92 15.68
N ASP A 41 3.33 -6.80 15.27
CA ASP A 41 3.79 -7.26 13.95
C ASP A 41 3.65 -8.78 13.80
N LYS A 42 3.93 -9.54 14.88
CA LYS A 42 3.75 -11.00 14.92
C LYS A 42 2.27 -11.37 14.79
N GLU A 43 1.39 -10.70 15.53
CA GLU A 43 -0.05 -10.92 15.47
C GLU A 43 -0.63 -10.59 14.09
N TYR A 44 -0.25 -9.44 13.53
CA TYR A 44 -0.62 -9.03 12.18
C TYR A 44 -0.18 -10.04 11.11
N LYS A 45 1.03 -10.61 11.25
CA LYS A 45 1.51 -11.69 10.35
C LYS A 45 0.76 -13.00 10.57
N LYS A 46 0.40 -13.36 11.81
CA LYS A 46 -0.31 -14.60 12.15
C LYS A 46 -1.72 -14.63 11.55
N ASN A 47 -2.43 -13.50 11.60
CA ASN A 47 -3.81 -13.40 11.14
C ASN A 47 -3.93 -13.03 9.65
N ARG A 48 -2.81 -13.04 8.93
CA ARG A 48 -2.75 -12.65 7.53
C ARG A 48 -3.34 -13.75 6.64
N GLN A 49 -4.26 -13.37 5.75
CA GLN A 49 -4.88 -14.29 4.79
C GLN A 49 -4.41 -14.09 3.34
N ASP A 50 -3.72 -12.98 3.04
CA ASP A 50 -3.23 -12.62 1.69
C ASP A 50 -1.84 -13.20 1.36
N ILE A 51 -1.48 -14.36 1.90
CA ILE A 51 -0.12 -14.92 1.76
C ILE A 51 0.22 -15.19 0.29
N GLU A 52 -0.73 -15.70 -0.49
CA GLU A 52 -0.53 -16.04 -1.89
C GLU A 52 -0.41 -14.77 -2.75
N GLU A 53 -1.21 -13.74 -2.48
CA GLU A 53 -1.10 -12.42 -3.12
C GLU A 53 0.26 -11.78 -2.84
N GLN A 54 0.77 -11.87 -1.60
CA GLN A 54 2.10 -11.36 -1.25
C GLN A 54 3.22 -12.08 -2.00
N LYS A 55 3.10 -13.40 -2.21
CA LYS A 55 4.06 -14.15 -3.03
C LYS A 55 3.95 -13.74 -4.48
N PHE A 56 2.75 -13.58 -5.00
CA PHE A 56 2.48 -13.12 -6.36
C PHE A 56 3.14 -11.76 -6.64
N TYR A 57 2.92 -10.74 -5.80
CA TYR A 57 3.51 -9.41 -6.05
C TYR A 57 5.04 -9.38 -5.90
N LYS A 58 5.66 -10.44 -5.37
CA LYS A 58 7.11 -10.62 -5.27
C LYS A 58 7.67 -11.59 -6.31
N SER A 59 6.82 -12.18 -7.14
CA SER A 59 7.23 -13.19 -8.10
C SER A 59 7.89 -12.56 -9.32
N ARG A 60 8.80 -13.31 -9.95
CA ARG A 60 9.46 -12.88 -11.19
C ARG A 60 8.45 -12.81 -12.34
N GLU A 61 7.47 -13.71 -12.34
CA GLU A 61 6.41 -13.76 -13.34
C GLU A 61 5.55 -12.48 -13.30
N TRP A 62 5.28 -11.95 -12.10
CA TRP A 62 4.59 -10.67 -11.95
C TRP A 62 5.43 -9.52 -12.48
N GLU A 63 6.72 -9.46 -12.13
CA GLU A 63 7.64 -8.43 -12.63
C GLU A 63 7.66 -8.40 -14.16
N LEU A 64 7.78 -9.57 -14.80
CA LEU A 64 7.81 -9.67 -16.26
C LEU A 64 6.52 -9.18 -16.93
N VAL A 65 5.34 -9.60 -16.45
CA VAL A 65 4.07 -9.15 -17.06
C VAL A 65 3.77 -7.68 -16.75
N ARG A 66 4.16 -7.21 -15.55
CA ARG A 66 4.06 -5.79 -15.17
C ARG A 66 4.88 -4.93 -16.11
N ASP A 67 6.12 -5.31 -16.38
CA ASP A 67 6.99 -4.56 -17.28
C ASP A 67 6.47 -4.59 -18.72
N ALA A 68 5.91 -5.72 -19.16
CA ALA A 68 5.22 -5.81 -20.46
C ALA A 68 4.01 -4.85 -20.54
N ALA A 69 3.22 -4.71 -19.47
CA ALA A 69 2.13 -3.74 -19.41
C ALA A 69 2.63 -2.29 -19.47
N ILE A 70 3.72 -1.98 -18.76
CA ILE A 70 4.35 -0.65 -18.78
C ILE A 70 4.83 -0.30 -20.20
N VAL A 71 5.50 -1.25 -20.87
CA VAL A 71 5.98 -1.04 -22.25
C VAL A 71 4.81 -0.85 -23.21
N ARG A 72 3.79 -1.71 -23.15
CA ARG A 72 2.57 -1.60 -23.97
C ARG A 72 1.90 -0.23 -23.82
N ASP A 73 1.78 0.23 -22.57
CA ASP A 73 1.11 1.49 -22.24
C ASP A 73 2.04 2.70 -22.33
N LYS A 74 3.29 2.51 -22.80
CA LYS A 74 4.31 3.57 -22.94
C LYS A 74 4.58 4.32 -21.63
N ALA A 75 4.46 3.63 -20.49
CA ALA A 75 4.53 4.18 -19.14
C ALA A 75 3.53 5.33 -18.87
N LEU A 76 2.43 5.42 -19.63
CA LEU A 76 1.39 6.43 -19.45
C LEU A 76 0.17 5.87 -18.74
N CYS A 77 -0.51 6.73 -18.00
CA CYS A 77 -1.82 6.45 -17.45
C CYS A 77 -2.85 6.36 -18.59
N ARG A 78 -3.38 5.15 -18.83
CA ARG A 78 -4.36 4.91 -19.92
C ARG A 78 -5.64 5.69 -19.74
N LEU A 79 -6.10 5.87 -18.50
CA LEU A 79 -7.30 6.67 -18.23
C LEU A 79 -7.08 8.16 -18.47
N CYS A 80 -5.90 8.71 -18.10
CA CYS A 80 -5.60 10.10 -18.43
C CYS A 80 -5.53 10.30 -19.94
N LEU A 81 -4.90 9.37 -20.66
CA LEU A 81 -4.75 9.45 -22.11
C LEU A 81 -6.11 9.45 -22.82
N HIS A 82 -7.02 8.56 -22.39
CA HIS A 82 -8.40 8.51 -22.86
C HIS A 82 -9.16 9.82 -22.61
N GLU A 83 -8.87 10.52 -21.51
CA GLU A 83 -9.41 11.84 -21.21
C GLU A 83 -8.67 13.00 -21.92
N GLY A 84 -7.78 12.71 -22.86
CA GLY A 84 -6.98 13.71 -23.59
C GLY A 84 -5.88 14.37 -22.76
N LYS A 85 -5.46 13.74 -21.65
CA LYS A 85 -4.41 14.23 -20.74
C LYS A 85 -3.20 13.31 -20.77
N ILE A 86 -2.01 13.88 -20.57
CA ILE A 86 -0.78 13.08 -20.44
C ILE A 86 -0.38 13.05 -18.96
N ALA A 87 -0.28 11.85 -18.42
CA ALA A 87 0.27 11.58 -17.09
C ALA A 87 1.04 10.27 -17.13
N PHE A 88 2.15 10.20 -16.39
CA PHE A 88 2.87 8.95 -16.20
C PHE A 88 2.08 7.99 -15.31
N ALA A 89 2.28 6.69 -15.50
CA ALA A 89 1.71 5.69 -14.64
C ALA A 89 2.63 5.43 -13.44
N GLU A 90 2.06 5.42 -12.23
CA GLU A 90 2.76 4.98 -11.02
C GLU A 90 2.45 3.52 -10.66
N VAL A 91 1.34 2.96 -11.17
CA VAL A 91 0.88 1.61 -10.83
C VAL A 91 0.33 0.85 -12.03
N VAL A 92 0.53 -0.47 -12.04
CA VAL A 92 -0.16 -1.40 -12.94
C VAL A 92 -1.32 -2.03 -12.18
N HIS A 93 -2.53 -1.80 -12.68
CA HIS A 93 -3.78 -2.18 -12.05
C HIS A 93 -4.36 -3.44 -12.70
N HIS A 94 -4.84 -4.37 -11.87
CA HIS A 94 -5.64 -5.52 -12.32
C HIS A 94 -7.08 -5.10 -12.57
N ILE A 95 -7.56 -5.21 -13.81
CA ILE A 95 -8.92 -4.86 -14.21
C ILE A 95 -9.95 -5.73 -13.47
N VAL A 96 -9.78 -7.04 -13.52
CA VAL A 96 -10.48 -7.97 -12.62
C VAL A 96 -9.55 -8.26 -11.44
N PRO A 97 -9.95 -7.93 -10.20
CA PRO A 97 -9.10 -8.13 -9.02
C PRO A 97 -8.62 -9.58 -8.90
N ILE A 98 -7.35 -9.76 -8.51
CA ILE A 98 -6.73 -11.09 -8.33
C ILE A 98 -7.48 -11.98 -7.34
N LYS A 99 -8.18 -11.38 -6.36
CA LYS A 99 -9.00 -12.09 -5.38
C LYS A 99 -10.27 -12.69 -5.97
N GLU A 100 -10.75 -12.14 -7.09
CA GLU A 100 -11.93 -12.63 -7.80
C GLU A 100 -11.56 -13.59 -8.92
N ARG A 101 -10.47 -13.31 -9.65
CA ARG A 101 -9.98 -14.14 -10.77
C ARG A 101 -8.48 -14.36 -10.71
N TRP A 102 -8.08 -15.30 -9.87
CA TRP A 102 -6.67 -15.68 -9.69
C TRP A 102 -6.03 -16.21 -10.98
N ASP A 103 -6.81 -16.88 -11.82
CA ASP A 103 -6.39 -17.39 -13.12
C ASP A 103 -5.95 -16.28 -14.10
N LEU A 104 -6.45 -15.06 -13.93
CA LEU A 104 -6.10 -13.89 -14.77
C LEU A 104 -4.93 -13.06 -14.22
N ARG A 105 -4.26 -13.48 -13.14
CA ARG A 105 -3.24 -12.67 -12.45
C ARG A 105 -2.03 -12.28 -13.31
N TYR A 106 -1.71 -13.09 -14.32
CA TYR A 106 -0.63 -12.86 -15.29
C TYR A 106 -1.15 -12.56 -16.71
N ASP A 107 -2.45 -12.36 -16.87
CA ASP A 107 -3.03 -12.02 -18.17
C ASP A 107 -2.77 -10.53 -18.45
N LEU A 108 -1.97 -10.24 -19.49
CA LEU A 108 -1.64 -8.88 -19.88
C LEU A 108 -2.90 -8.06 -20.25
N SER A 109 -3.94 -8.69 -20.80
CA SER A 109 -5.21 -8.03 -21.12
C SER A 109 -6.04 -7.66 -19.89
N ASN A 110 -5.69 -8.24 -18.73
CA ASN A 110 -6.26 -7.93 -17.42
C ASN A 110 -5.46 -6.85 -16.67
N LEU A 111 -4.43 -6.26 -17.30
CA LEU A 111 -3.59 -5.22 -16.69
C LEU A 111 -3.76 -3.89 -17.42
N VAL A 112 -3.72 -2.79 -16.66
CA VAL A 112 -3.74 -1.42 -17.21
C VAL A 112 -2.86 -0.48 -16.37
N CYS A 113 -2.04 0.33 -17.01
CA CYS A 113 -1.22 1.33 -16.34
C CYS A 113 -2.04 2.56 -15.97
N LEU A 114 -1.98 2.99 -14.71
CA LEU A 114 -2.72 4.11 -14.17
C LEU A 114 -1.82 5.01 -13.32
N CYS A 115 -2.19 6.29 -13.25
CA CYS A 115 -1.65 7.15 -12.23
C CYS A 115 -2.33 6.93 -10.87
N ASP A 116 -1.72 7.34 -9.77
CA ASP A 116 -2.26 7.14 -8.41
C ASP A 116 -3.68 7.73 -8.24
N ALA A 117 -3.92 8.91 -8.83
CA ALA A 117 -5.24 9.55 -8.80
C ALA A 117 -6.30 8.72 -9.54
N CYS A 118 -5.97 8.24 -10.74
CA CYS A 118 -6.85 7.38 -11.54
C CYS A 118 -7.05 6.02 -10.88
N HIS A 119 -6.00 5.41 -10.32
CA HIS A 119 -6.06 4.15 -9.59
C HIS A 119 -7.08 4.21 -8.44
N ASN A 120 -7.04 5.27 -7.64
CA ASN A 120 -8.01 5.48 -6.56
C ASN A 120 -9.44 5.68 -7.08
N ARG A 121 -9.60 6.42 -8.18
CA ARG A 121 -10.91 6.64 -8.81
C ARG A 121 -11.51 5.34 -9.32
N VAL A 122 -10.73 4.48 -9.97
CA VAL A 122 -11.24 3.21 -10.51
C VAL A 122 -11.57 2.21 -9.40
N HIS A 123 -10.79 2.17 -8.30
CA HIS A 123 -11.16 1.39 -7.10
C HIS A 123 -12.48 1.86 -6.49
N LYS A 124 -12.71 3.18 -6.44
CA LYS A 124 -13.98 3.74 -5.96
C LYS A 124 -15.12 3.36 -6.89
N LEU A 125 -14.93 3.49 -8.20
CA LEU A 125 -15.93 3.12 -9.20
C LEU A 125 -16.27 1.64 -9.13
N TYR A 126 -15.28 0.76 -9.02
CA TYR A 126 -15.47 -0.70 -8.87
C TYR A 126 -16.40 -1.06 -7.71
N LYS A 127 -16.25 -0.38 -6.58
CA LYS A 127 -17.08 -0.61 -5.38
C LYS A 127 -18.49 -0.06 -5.52
N GLN A 128 -18.68 0.98 -6.33
CA GLN A 128 -19.95 1.68 -6.48
C GLN A 128 -20.80 1.10 -7.61
N ASP A 129 -20.18 0.82 -8.75
CA ASP A 129 -20.82 0.43 -10.00
C ASP A 129 -19.85 -0.42 -10.83
N LYS A 130 -19.92 -1.74 -10.67
CA LYS A 130 -19.06 -2.69 -11.38
C LYS A 130 -19.30 -2.63 -12.90
N GLU A 131 -20.52 -2.38 -13.34
CA GLU A 131 -20.86 -2.36 -14.77
C GLU A 131 -20.19 -1.17 -15.46
N LYS A 132 -20.36 0.04 -14.92
CA LYS A 132 -19.66 1.23 -15.44
C LYS A 132 -18.15 1.11 -15.35
N TYR A 133 -17.64 0.46 -14.29
CA TYR A 133 -16.22 0.18 -14.19
C TYR A 133 -15.72 -0.67 -15.36
N PHE A 134 -16.38 -1.80 -15.67
CA PHE A 134 -15.93 -2.68 -16.75
C PHE A 134 -16.09 -2.05 -18.12
N GLN A 135 -17.14 -1.24 -18.34
CA GLN A 135 -17.30 -0.43 -19.55
C GLN A 135 -16.10 0.51 -19.74
N LEU A 136 -15.75 1.28 -18.72
CA LEU A 136 -14.59 2.18 -18.75
C LEU A 136 -13.27 1.42 -19.00
N MET A 137 -13.08 0.27 -18.36
CA MET A 137 -11.86 -0.53 -18.54
C MET A 137 -11.73 -1.06 -19.97
N GLU A 138 -12.83 -1.45 -20.61
CA GLU A 138 -12.83 -1.87 -22.01
C GLU A 138 -12.62 -0.72 -22.99
N GLU A 139 -13.02 0.51 -22.64
CA GLU A 139 -12.74 1.71 -23.44
C GLU A 139 -11.25 2.05 -23.44
N ILE A 140 -10.64 2.16 -22.25
CA ILE A 140 -9.22 2.59 -22.12
C ILE A 140 -8.19 1.57 -22.64
N LYS A 141 -8.62 0.33 -22.91
CA LYS A 141 -7.80 -0.76 -23.49
C LYS A 141 -7.68 -0.70 -25.01
N LYS A 142 -8.61 -0.03 -25.70
CA LYS A 142 -8.69 -0.04 -27.18
C LYS A 142 -7.77 1.00 -27.84
N GLU A 143 -7.28 1.94 -27.05
CA GLU A 143 -6.39 3.03 -27.45
C GLU A 143 -4.91 2.69 -27.22
#